data_AF-A0A8T4SI10-F1
#
_entry.id   AF-A0A8T4SI10-F1
#
_cell.length_a   1.000
_cell.length_b   1.000
_cell.length_c   1.000
_cell.angle_alpha   90.00
_cell.angle_beta   90.00
_cell.angle_gamma   90.00
#
_symmetry.space_group_name_H-M   'P 1'
#
loop_
_entity.id
_entity.type
_entity.pdbx_description
1 polymer ?
#
loop_
_entity_poly.entity_id
_entity_poly.type
_entity_poly.pdbx_seq_one_letter_code
_entity_poly.pdbx_strand_id
1 'polypeptide(L)'
;MSENPFNDQSEGRYLNNLLDIGPDKPLGYLPLFTLRDLCMVDPIEVAEYLRQRGLETREWDQSFCHVGSGALYAYDRRSLQILLDRNLKVLNEAGWPNQADDFVVQVATTCVEQPHLFDLVILLIF
;
A
#
# COMPACT_ATOMS: atom_id res chain seq x y z
N MET A 1 4.63 5.67 -20.68
CA MET A 1 3.35 6.07 -20.06
C MET A 1 2.31 5.10 -20.58
N SER A 2 1.94 4.11 -19.78
CA SER A 2 0.73 3.33 -20.02
C SER A 2 -0.46 4.23 -19.71
N GLU A 3 -1.41 4.35 -20.65
CA GLU A 3 -2.67 5.05 -20.40
C GLU A 3 -3.35 4.44 -19.16
N ASN A 4 -3.80 5.29 -18.24
CA ASN A 4 -4.57 4.85 -17.08
C ASN A 4 -5.90 4.27 -17.61
N PRO A 5 -6.18 2.96 -17.43
CA PRO A 5 -7.40 2.35 -17.96
C PRO A 5 -8.65 2.73 -17.15
N PHE A 6 -8.48 3.41 -16.01
CA PHE A 6 -9.56 3.74 -15.09
C PHE A 6 -10.09 5.16 -15.33
N ASN A 7 -11.41 5.28 -15.41
CA ASN A 7 -12.11 6.57 -15.53
C ASN A 7 -12.32 7.21 -14.15
N ASP A 8 -11.22 7.67 -13.54
CA ASP A 8 -11.20 8.25 -12.20
C ASP A 8 -11.84 9.65 -12.14
N GLN A 9 -12.84 9.83 -11.26
CA GLN A 9 -13.51 11.12 -11.03
C GLN A 9 -12.81 12.00 -9.98
N SER A 10 -11.77 11.52 -9.30
CA SER A 10 -11.01 12.25 -8.27
C SER A 10 -9.90 13.17 -8.82
N GLU A 11 -10.03 13.60 -10.07
CA GLU A 11 -8.98 14.27 -10.85
C GLU A 11 -7.68 13.45 -10.97
N GLY A 12 -7.74 12.13 -10.78
CA GLY A 12 -6.57 11.26 -10.80
C GLY A 12 -5.77 11.25 -9.50
N ARG A 13 -6.06 12.13 -8.52
CA ARG A 13 -5.14 12.39 -7.40
C ARG A 13 -4.88 11.15 -6.54
N TYR A 14 -5.94 10.43 -6.19
CA TYR A 14 -5.86 9.33 -5.24
C TYR A 14 -5.50 8.03 -5.95
N LEU A 15 -6.14 7.76 -7.09
CA LEU A 15 -5.89 6.52 -7.80
C LEU A 15 -4.48 6.52 -8.41
N ASN A 16 -4.01 7.62 -9.02
CA ASN A 16 -2.66 7.66 -9.58
C ASN A 16 -1.58 7.39 -8.52
N ASN A 17 -1.77 7.87 -7.29
CA ASN A 17 -0.83 7.60 -6.19
C ASN A 17 -0.70 6.09 -5.85
N LEU A 18 -1.79 5.32 -6.01
CA LEU A 18 -1.77 3.86 -5.88
C LEU A 18 -1.26 3.17 -7.16
N LEU A 19 -1.52 3.75 -8.34
CA LEU A 19 -1.03 3.21 -9.61
C LEU A 19 0.47 3.45 -9.82
N ASP A 20 1.07 4.42 -9.15
CA ASP A 20 2.51 4.73 -9.23
C ASP A 20 3.39 3.79 -8.38
N ILE A 21 2.79 2.81 -7.69
CA ILE A 21 3.54 1.80 -6.94
C ILE A 21 4.50 1.02 -7.85
N GLY A 22 5.72 0.84 -7.36
CA GLY A 22 6.84 0.24 -8.08
C GLY A 22 8.15 0.40 -7.32
N PRO A 23 9.31 0.33 -8.00
CA PRO A 23 10.61 0.33 -7.34
C PRO A 23 10.91 1.53 -6.45
N ASP A 24 10.43 2.72 -6.83
CA ASP A 24 10.70 3.97 -6.09
C ASP A 24 9.67 4.24 -4.98
N LYS A 25 8.48 3.63 -5.09
CA LYS A 25 7.42 3.68 -4.09
C LYS A 25 6.88 2.26 -3.86
N PRO A 26 7.50 1.49 -2.96
CA PRO A 26 7.34 0.05 -2.97
C PRO A 26 6.09 -0.46 -2.25
N LEU A 27 5.32 0.39 -1.56
CA LEU A 27 4.08 0.04 -0.87
C LEU A 27 3.11 1.22 -0.94
N GLY A 28 1.81 0.96 -1.00
CA GLY A 28 0.78 1.98 -0.80
C GLY A 28 -0.56 1.33 -0.54
N TYR A 29 -1.53 2.13 -0.13
CA TYR A 29 -2.90 1.66 0.00
C TYR A 29 -3.89 2.76 -0.38
N LEU A 30 -5.10 2.34 -0.71
CA LEU A 30 -6.22 3.24 -0.88
C LEU A 30 -7.48 2.69 -0.19
N PRO A 31 -8.18 3.50 0.63
CA PRO A 31 -9.42 3.06 1.27
C PRO A 31 -10.46 2.58 0.26
N LEU A 32 -11.22 1.53 0.59
CA LEU A 32 -12.24 0.99 -0.32
C LEU A 32 -13.35 2.01 -0.61
N PHE A 33 -13.70 2.85 0.36
CA PHE A 33 -14.60 3.99 0.13
C PHE A 33 -14.05 4.95 -0.93
N THR A 34 -12.75 5.28 -0.86
CA THR A 34 -12.14 6.17 -1.85
C THR A 34 -12.16 5.56 -3.25
N LEU A 35 -11.88 4.26 -3.39
CA LEU A 35 -11.96 3.56 -4.67
C LEU A 35 -13.40 3.57 -5.23
N ARG A 36 -14.38 3.19 -4.42
CA ARG A 36 -15.77 2.99 -4.87
C ARG A 36 -16.53 4.30 -5.05
N ASP A 37 -16.40 5.22 -4.10
CA ASP A 37 -17.27 6.39 -3.99
C ASP A 37 -16.64 7.68 -4.52
N LEU A 38 -15.29 7.77 -4.54
CA LEU A 38 -14.59 8.96 -5.05
C LEU A 38 -13.97 8.72 -6.43
N CYS A 39 -13.33 7.56 -6.62
CA CYS A 39 -12.71 7.21 -7.89
C CYS A 39 -13.70 6.53 -8.85
N MET A 40 -14.84 6.02 -8.35
CA MET A 40 -15.86 5.30 -9.12
C MET A 40 -15.31 4.06 -9.85
N VAL A 41 -14.41 3.32 -9.20
CA VAL A 41 -13.78 2.10 -9.73
C VAL A 41 -14.02 0.90 -8.81
N ASP A 42 -13.99 -0.30 -9.39
CA ASP A 42 -14.02 -1.54 -8.61
C ASP A 42 -12.62 -1.85 -8.04
N PRO A 43 -12.45 -1.97 -6.71
CA PRO A 43 -11.20 -2.41 -6.09
C PRO A 43 -10.63 -3.70 -6.69
N ILE A 44 -11.49 -4.64 -7.12
CA ILE A 44 -11.05 -5.91 -7.69
C ILE A 44 -10.34 -5.68 -9.04
N GLU A 45 -10.91 -4.85 -9.91
CA GLU A 45 -10.32 -4.52 -11.21
C GLU A 45 -8.98 -3.79 -11.05
N VAL A 46 -8.90 -2.85 -10.08
CA VAL A 46 -7.65 -2.17 -9.74
C VAL A 46 -6.60 -3.16 -9.24
N ALA A 47 -6.98 -4.09 -8.38
CA ALA A 47 -6.07 -5.11 -7.87
C ALA A 47 -5.57 -6.04 -8.99
N GLU A 48 -6.45 -6.47 -9.90
CA GLU A 48 -6.08 -7.28 -11.06
C GLU A 48 -5.10 -6.55 -11.99
N TYR A 49 -5.36 -5.28 -12.27
CA TYR A 49 -4.47 -4.44 -13.08
C TYR A 49 -3.07 -4.32 -12.45
N LEU A 50 -2.98 -4.08 -11.14
CA LEU A 50 -1.70 -3.99 -10.43
C LEU A 50 -0.97 -5.35 -10.43
N ARG A 51 -1.69 -6.46 -10.25
CA ARG A 51 -1.11 -7.81 -10.36
C ARG A 51 -0.57 -8.12 -11.75
N GLN A 52 -1.26 -7.68 -12.81
CA GLN A 52 -0.76 -7.82 -14.19
C GLN A 52 0.54 -7.07 -14.44
N ARG A 53 0.83 -6.02 -13.65
CA ARG A 53 2.10 -5.29 -13.66
C ARG A 53 3.19 -5.93 -12.79
N GLY A 54 2.92 -7.08 -12.19
CA GLY A 54 3.87 -7.80 -11.34
C GLY A 54 3.91 -7.33 -9.88
N LEU A 55 2.92 -6.56 -9.45
CA LEU A 55 2.79 -6.12 -8.05
C LEU A 55 1.97 -7.13 -7.24
N GLU A 56 2.21 -7.14 -5.93
CA GLU A 56 1.37 -7.86 -4.99
C GLU A 56 0.22 -6.96 -4.51
N THR A 57 -0.92 -7.57 -4.20
CA THR A 57 -2.10 -6.85 -3.71
C THR A 57 -2.77 -7.58 -2.55
N ARG A 58 -3.30 -6.83 -1.58
CA ARG A 58 -4.11 -7.34 -0.48
C ARG A 58 -5.31 -6.42 -0.27
N GLU A 59 -6.52 -6.99 -0.32
CA GLU A 59 -7.74 -6.27 0.07
C GLU A 59 -8.17 -6.76 1.44
N TRP A 60 -8.38 -5.81 2.36
CA TRP A 60 -8.87 -6.08 3.70
C TRP A 60 -10.04 -5.17 4.01
N ASP A 61 -11.04 -5.71 4.72
CA ASP A 61 -12.16 -4.93 5.23
C ASP A 61 -11.82 -4.25 6.56
N GLN A 62 -12.79 -3.52 7.11
CA GLN A 62 -12.69 -2.84 8.40
C GLN A 62 -12.53 -3.77 9.61
N SER A 63 -12.82 -5.07 9.47
CA SER A 63 -12.65 -6.04 10.56
C SER A 63 -11.19 -6.45 10.73
N PHE A 64 -10.39 -6.29 9.68
CA PHE A 64 -8.99 -6.66 9.67
C PHE A 64 -8.04 -5.45 9.76
N CYS A 65 -8.30 -4.35 9.04
CA CYS A 65 -7.42 -3.19 9.03
C CYS A 65 -8.01 -1.98 9.78
N HIS A 66 -7.14 -1.08 10.23
CA HIS A 66 -7.56 0.15 10.94
C HIS A 66 -8.21 1.22 10.04
N VAL A 67 -8.26 0.99 8.74
CA VAL A 67 -8.93 1.89 7.79
C VAL A 67 -10.43 1.62 7.89
N GLY A 68 -11.22 2.62 8.30
CA GLY A 68 -12.63 2.45 8.63
C GLY A 68 -13.53 1.90 7.51
N SER A 69 -13.09 1.92 6.25
CA SER A 69 -13.80 1.31 5.12
C SER A 69 -13.19 -0.01 4.63
N GLY A 70 -12.12 -0.49 5.25
CA GLY A 70 -11.16 -1.36 4.58
C GLY A 70 -10.26 -0.59 3.61
N ALA A 71 -9.25 -1.28 3.06
CA ALA A 71 -8.37 -0.73 2.03
C ALA A 71 -7.83 -1.81 1.07
N LEU A 72 -7.48 -1.37 -0.14
CA LEU A 72 -6.65 -2.11 -1.07
C LEU A 72 -5.20 -1.68 -0.90
N TYR A 73 -4.34 -2.61 -0.52
CA TYR A 73 -2.90 -2.45 -0.46
C TYR A 73 -2.26 -2.99 -1.73
N ALA A 74 -1.23 -2.31 -2.21
CA ALA A 74 -0.40 -2.71 -3.34
C ALA A 74 1.07 -2.51 -3.02
N TYR A 75 1.93 -3.44 -3.42
CA TYR A 75 3.36 -3.34 -3.16
C TYR A 75 4.22 -4.06 -4.19
N ASP A 76 5.40 -3.49 -4.47
CA ASP A 76 6.48 -4.16 -5.16
C ASP A 76 7.27 -4.98 -4.13
N ARG A 77 6.98 -6.28 -4.07
CA ARG A 77 7.53 -7.20 -3.06
C ARG A 77 9.06 -7.14 -2.97
N ARG A 78 9.74 -7.09 -4.12
CA ARG A 78 11.21 -7.10 -4.17
C ARG A 78 11.77 -5.78 -3.63
N SER A 79 11.21 -4.67 -4.09
CA SER A 79 11.70 -3.33 -3.73
C SER A 79 11.38 -3.02 -2.27
N LEU A 80 10.23 -3.49 -1.78
CA LEU A 80 9.89 -3.43 -0.35
C LEU A 80 10.90 -4.24 0.47
N GLN A 81 11.21 -5.48 0.07
CA GLN A 81 12.21 -6.29 0.79
C GLN A 81 13.58 -5.61 0.85
N ILE A 82 14.05 -5.02 -0.26
CA ILE A 82 15.33 -4.28 -0.30
C ILE A 82 15.31 -3.10 0.70
N LEU A 83 14.19 -2.39 0.80
CA LEU A 83 14.05 -1.30 1.76
C LEU A 83 14.06 -1.83 3.21
N LEU A 84 13.34 -2.90 3.50
CA LEU A 84 13.31 -3.52 4.84
C LEU A 84 14.69 -4.03 5.24
N ASP A 85 15.42 -4.68 4.32
CA ASP A 85 16.77 -5.19 4.53
C ASP A 85 17.76 -4.07 4.92
N ARG A 86 17.63 -2.89 4.30
CA ARG A 86 18.44 -1.70 4.63
C ARG A 86 18.11 -1.12 6.00
N ASN A 87 16.92 -1.38 6.53
CA ASN A 87 16.41 -0.83 7.78
C ASN A 87 16.21 -1.90 8.88
N LEU A 88 16.82 -3.08 8.73
CA LEU A 88 16.66 -4.22 9.67
C LEU A 88 16.87 -3.86 11.13
N LYS A 89 17.84 -3.00 11.42
CA LYS A 89 18.11 -2.57 12.80
C LYS A 89 16.90 -1.86 13.40
N VAL A 90 16.29 -0.93 12.67
CA VAL A 90 15.09 -0.18 13.09
C VAL A 90 13.92 -1.13 13.29
N LEU A 91 13.70 -2.06 12.35
CA LEU A 91 12.62 -3.05 12.43
C LEU A 91 12.79 -3.96 13.66
N ASN A 92 14.00 -4.46 13.90
CA ASN A 92 14.28 -5.32 15.05
C ASN A 92 14.12 -4.60 16.38
N GLU A 93 14.59 -3.34 16.49
CA GLU A 93 14.42 -2.52 17.69
C GLU A 93 12.95 -2.21 17.98
N ALA A 94 12.14 -2.02 16.92
CA ALA A 94 10.71 -1.79 17.03
C ALA A 94 9.89 -3.08 17.24
N GLY A 95 10.49 -4.26 17.04
CA GLY A 95 9.78 -5.55 17.06
C GLY A 95 8.88 -5.78 15.83
N TRP A 96 9.18 -5.15 14.70
CA TRP A 96 8.39 -5.24 13.47
C TRP A 96 8.91 -6.33 12.53
N PRO A 97 8.03 -6.93 11.70
CA PRO A 97 8.44 -7.91 10.72
C PRO A 97 9.44 -7.34 9.71
N ASN A 98 10.36 -8.19 9.27
CA ASN A 98 11.34 -7.85 8.24
C ASN A 98 11.10 -8.56 6.90
N GLN A 99 10.04 -9.37 6.81
CA GLN A 99 9.58 -9.96 5.56
C GLN A 99 8.50 -9.07 4.97
N ALA A 100 8.59 -8.79 3.66
CA ALA A 100 7.71 -7.86 2.97
C ALA A 100 6.21 -8.13 3.24
N ASP A 101 5.73 -9.36 3.02
CA ASP A 101 4.31 -9.69 3.17
C ASP A 101 3.81 -9.50 4.62
N ASP A 102 4.60 -9.94 5.60
CA ASP A 102 4.27 -9.81 7.03
C ASP A 102 4.31 -8.34 7.46
N PHE A 103 5.23 -7.56 6.91
CA PHE A 103 5.30 -6.12 7.16
C PHE A 103 4.05 -5.40 6.63
N VAL A 104 3.55 -5.75 5.45
CA VAL A 104 2.31 -5.17 4.91
C VAL A 104 1.10 -5.51 5.79
N VAL A 105 1.04 -6.74 6.31
CA VAL A 105 0.03 -7.11 7.30
C VAL A 105 0.15 -6.23 8.54
N GLN A 106 1.35 -6.10 9.10
CA GLN A 106 1.61 -5.27 10.28
C GLN A 106 1.21 -3.80 10.06
N VAL A 107 1.52 -3.22 8.89
CA VAL A 107 1.11 -1.86 8.52
C VAL A 107 -0.42 -1.74 8.49
N ALA A 108 -1.13 -2.73 7.96
CA ALA A 108 -2.58 -2.70 7.90
C ALA A 108 -3.27 -2.84 9.26
N THR A 109 -2.65 -3.59 10.18
CA THR A 109 -3.24 -3.94 11.48
C THR A 109 -2.63 -3.22 12.68
N THR A 110 -1.76 -2.22 12.47
CA THR A 110 -1.14 -1.51 13.59
C THR A 110 -0.87 -0.04 13.27
N CYS A 111 -1.30 0.84 14.16
CA CYS A 111 -0.89 2.24 14.15
C CYS A 111 0.56 2.35 14.66
N VAL A 112 1.43 2.98 13.87
CA VAL A 112 2.82 3.23 14.27
C VAL A 112 2.86 4.33 15.33
N GLU A 113 3.29 3.99 16.53
CA GLU A 113 3.45 4.96 17.64
C GLU A 113 4.91 5.40 17.83
N GLN A 114 5.86 4.68 17.22
CA GLN A 114 7.31 4.93 17.37
C GLN A 114 7.82 5.89 16.28
N PRO A 115 8.42 7.06 16.62
CA PRO A 115 8.81 8.08 15.64
C PRO A 115 9.77 7.60 14.54
N HIS A 116 10.79 6.80 14.90
CA HIS A 116 11.78 6.33 13.92
C HIS A 116 11.21 5.33 12.91
N LEU A 117 10.17 4.60 13.30
CA LEU A 117 9.44 3.72 12.41
C LEU A 117 8.38 4.49 11.61
N PHE A 118 7.83 5.55 12.18
CA PHE A 118 6.89 6.43 11.51
C PHE A 118 7.52 7.09 10.28
N ASP A 119 8.79 7.51 10.37
CA ASP A 119 9.52 8.06 9.23
C ASP A 119 9.67 7.02 8.10
N LEU A 120 9.94 5.75 8.42
CA LEU A 120 10.01 4.66 7.44
C LEU A 120 8.64 4.38 6.81
N VAL A 121 7.57 4.41 7.60
CA VAL A 121 6.21 4.08 7.15
C VAL A 121 5.55 5.22 6.36
N ILE A 122 5.83 6.49 6.70
CA ILE A 122 5.36 7.63 5.90
C ILE A 122 5.98 7.65 4.51
N LEU A 123 7.30 7.40 4.39
CA LEU A 123 8.00 7.38 3.10
C LEU A 123 7.47 6.30 2.14
N LEU A 124 6.78 5.30 2.69
CA LEU A 124 6.13 4.25 1.92
C LEU A 124 4.75 4.71 1.43
N ILE A 125 3.95 5.31 2.29
CA ILE A 125 2.51 5.46 2.06
C ILE A 125 2.17 6.75 1.28
N PHE A 126 2.94 7.84 1.44
CA PHE A 126 2.65 9.15 0.85
C PHE A 126 3.69 9.57 -0.19
#